data_AF-A0A357C347-F1
#
_entry.id   AF-A0A357C347-F1
#
_cell.length_a   1.000
_cell.length_b   1.000
_cell.length_c   1.000
_cell.angle_alpha   90.00
_cell.angle_beta   90.00
_cell.angle_gamma   90.00
#
_symmetry.space_group_name_H-M   'P 1'
#
loop_
_entity.id
_entity.type
_entity.pdbx_description
1 polymer ?
#
loop_
_entity_poly.entity_id
_entity_poly.type
_entity_poly.pdbx_seq_one_letter_code
_entity_poly.pdbx_strand_id
1 'polypeptide(L)'
;MPPTDVHIKASIERTGKEYKEVHEWIDLDPEKKAERHDITKIYEYGKMFEEKYGKEGLQEYIQHIHDDVKTKFEHVQHDLEKAIAETLAYFGVK
;
A
#
# COMPACT_ATOMS: atom_id res chain seq x y z
N MET A 1 -3.22 -3.50 -3.58
CA MET A 1 -3.42 -2.13 -3.11
C MET A 1 -4.87 -2.04 -2.72
N PRO A 2 -5.16 -1.92 -1.42
CA PRO A 2 -6.49 -1.54 -0.97
C PRO A 2 -6.93 -0.27 -1.70
N PRO A 3 -8.23 -0.07 -1.96
CA PRO A 3 -8.69 1.18 -2.51
C PRO A 3 -8.55 2.32 -1.48
N THR A 4 -8.45 3.56 -1.96
CA THR A 4 -8.14 4.75 -1.15
C THR A 4 -9.12 4.96 0.00
N ASP A 5 -10.40 4.63 -0.18
CA ASP A 5 -11.43 4.69 0.87
C ASP A 5 -11.16 3.71 2.03
N VAL A 6 -10.58 2.54 1.73
CA VAL A 6 -10.15 1.57 2.74
C VAL A 6 -8.98 2.13 3.56
N HIS A 7 -8.02 2.79 2.93
CA HIS A 7 -6.92 3.44 3.64
C HIS A 7 -7.41 4.58 4.54
N ILE A 8 -8.30 5.44 4.04
CA ILE A 8 -8.88 6.54 4.82
C ILE A 8 -9.62 5.98 6.04
N LYS A 9 -10.44 4.95 5.86
CA LYS A 9 -11.16 4.32 6.97
C LYS A 9 -10.20 3.77 8.02
N ALA A 10 -9.16 3.05 7.61
CA ALA A 10 -8.14 2.53 8.51
C ALA A 10 -7.35 3.64 9.22
N SER A 11 -7.11 4.77 8.56
CA SER A 11 -6.47 5.95 9.15
C SER A 11 -7.33 6.56 10.25
N ILE A 12 -8.64 6.72 10.02
CA ILE A 12 -9.59 7.20 11.03
C ILE A 12 -9.60 6.26 12.24
N GLU A 13 -9.67 4.95 12.02
CA GLU A 13 -9.69 3.97 13.11
C GLU A 13 -8.43 4.01 13.99
N ARG A 14 -7.27 4.29 13.39
CA ARG A 14 -5.97 4.33 14.08
C ARG A 14 -5.67 5.68 14.74
N THR A 15 -5.99 6.78 14.06
CA THR A 15 -5.53 8.13 14.42
C THR A 15 -6.67 9.10 14.79
N GLY A 16 -7.91 8.75 14.46
CA GLY A 16 -9.06 9.65 14.55
C GLY A 16 -9.11 10.71 13.45
N LYS A 17 -8.21 10.66 12.46
CA LYS A 17 -8.12 11.61 11.33
C LYS A 17 -8.11 10.84 10.02
N GLU A 18 -8.58 11.49 8.95
CA GLU A 18 -8.70 10.84 7.64
C GLU A 18 -7.37 10.73 6.89
N TYR A 19 -6.46 11.69 7.10
CA TYR A 19 -5.26 11.90 6.26
C TYR A 19 -5.53 11.78 4.76
N LYS A 20 -6.73 12.18 4.34
CA LYS A 20 -7.27 11.98 2.99
C LYS A 20 -6.33 12.46 1.90
N GLU A 21 -5.74 13.65 2.08
CA GLU A 21 -4.80 14.21 1.10
C GLU A 21 -3.55 13.33 0.92
N VAL A 22 -3.07 12.66 1.98
CA VAL A 22 -1.93 11.73 1.90
C VAL A 22 -2.30 10.56 0.99
N HIS A 23 -3.44 9.90 1.27
CA HIS A 23 -3.88 8.73 0.52
C HIS A 23 -4.25 9.07 -0.93
N GLU A 24 -4.96 10.18 -1.15
CA GLU A 24 -5.31 10.64 -2.51
C GLU A 24 -4.07 11.05 -3.31
N TRP A 25 -3.09 11.70 -2.67
CA TRP A 25 -1.84 12.02 -3.34
C TRP A 25 -1.13 10.75 -3.79
N ILE A 26 -1.10 9.67 -3.00
CA ILE A 26 -0.41 8.45 -3.41
C ILE A 26 -1.14 7.74 -4.57
N ASP A 27 -2.47 7.70 -4.55
CA ASP A 27 -3.26 6.78 -5.39
C ASP A 27 -4.02 7.39 -6.57
N LEU A 28 -4.47 8.65 -6.48
CA LEU A 28 -5.53 9.17 -7.34
C LEU A 28 -5.06 9.48 -8.78
N ASP A 29 -3.76 9.71 -8.95
CA ASP A 29 -3.14 10.06 -10.23
C ASP A 29 -2.49 8.82 -10.86
N PRO A 30 -3.10 8.18 -11.86
CA PRO A 30 -2.60 6.93 -12.41
C PRO A 30 -1.23 7.07 -13.09
N GLU A 31 -0.93 8.24 -13.65
CA GLU A 31 0.34 8.50 -14.33
C GLU A 31 1.50 8.64 -13.33
N LYS A 32 1.18 9.14 -12.13
CA LYS A 32 2.15 9.32 -11.05
C LYS A 32 2.14 8.20 -10.02
N LYS A 33 1.14 7.32 -10.04
CA LYS A 33 0.97 6.26 -9.04
C LYS A 33 2.23 5.42 -8.86
N ALA A 34 2.81 4.93 -9.95
CA ALA A 34 4.05 4.13 -9.89
C ALA A 34 5.23 4.93 -9.28
N GLU A 35 5.34 6.20 -9.62
CA GLU A 35 6.37 7.10 -9.06
C GLU A 35 6.17 7.32 -7.55
N ARG A 36 4.92 7.56 -7.12
CA ARG A 36 4.58 7.87 -5.71
C ARG A 36 4.66 6.64 -4.79
N HIS A 37 4.60 5.44 -5.36
CA HIS A 37 4.84 4.17 -4.68
C HIS A 37 6.31 3.72 -4.72
N ASP A 38 7.22 4.53 -5.28
CA ASP A 38 8.64 4.22 -5.31
C ASP A 38 9.24 4.29 -3.90
N ILE A 39 9.46 3.13 -3.29
CA ILE A 39 10.02 2.99 -1.94
C ILE A 39 11.44 3.59 -1.87
N THR A 40 12.17 3.69 -2.99
CA THR A 40 13.50 4.34 -2.98
C THR A 40 13.42 5.83 -2.69
N LYS A 41 12.24 6.43 -2.90
CA LYS A 41 11.94 7.85 -2.61
C LYS A 41 11.17 8.06 -1.31
N ILE A 42 11.04 7.02 -0.47
CA ILE A 42 10.25 7.08 0.77
C ILE A 42 10.71 8.20 1.71
N TYR A 43 12.01 8.51 1.73
CA TYR A 43 12.55 9.62 2.51
C TYR A 43 12.10 10.98 1.97
N GLU A 44 12.15 11.18 0.65
CA GLU A 44 11.79 12.44 0.00
C GLU A 44 10.30 12.75 0.17
N TYR A 45 9.44 11.79 -0.18
CA TYR A 45 8.00 11.95 -0.06
C TYR A 45 7.53 11.95 1.39
N GLY A 46 8.14 11.12 2.25
CA GLY A 46 7.87 11.14 3.67
C GLY A 46 8.15 12.50 4.31
N LYS A 47 9.26 13.14 3.93
CA LYS A 47 9.61 14.48 4.42
C LYS A 47 8.57 15.54 4.01
N MET A 48 8.02 15.46 2.79
CA MET A 48 6.95 16.37 2.36
C MET A 48 5.72 16.29 3.30
N PHE A 49 5.33 15.09 3.72
CA PHE A 49 4.21 14.90 4.64
C PHE A 49 4.57 15.24 6.09
N GLU A 50 5.82 15.01 6.52
CA GLU A 50 6.31 15.45 7.82
C GLU A 50 6.27 16.98 7.95
N GLU A 51 6.71 17.70 6.93
CA GLU A 51 6.71 19.16 6.92
C GLU A 51 5.29 19.74 6.98
N LYS A 52 4.31 19.07 6.36
CA LYS A 52 2.92 19.55 6.28
C LYS A 52 2.05 19.16 7.47
N TYR A 53 2.21 17.94 7.98
CA TYR A 53 1.33 17.35 9.00
C TYR A 53 2.07 16.87 10.24
N GLY A 54 3.36 17.14 10.34
CA GLY A 54 4.23 16.61 11.39
C GLY A 54 4.46 15.10 11.25
N LYS A 55 5.04 14.51 12.29
CA LYS A 55 5.42 13.09 12.33
C LYS A 55 4.25 12.14 12.05
N GLU A 56 3.04 12.53 12.40
CA GLU A 56 1.84 11.71 12.19
C GLU A 56 1.53 11.57 10.68
N GLY A 57 1.68 12.63 9.88
CA GLY A 57 1.50 12.51 8.43
C GLY A 57 2.59 11.68 7.74
N LEU A 58 3.83 11.76 8.21
CA LEU A 58 4.90 10.85 7.78
C LEU A 58 4.54 9.39 8.08
N GLN A 59 4.04 9.11 9.29
CA GLN A 59 3.63 7.77 9.67
C GLN A 59 2.49 7.26 8.80
N GLU A 60 1.51 8.10 8.47
CA GLU A 60 0.39 7.70 7.62
C GLU A 60 0.82 7.48 6.16
N TYR A 61 1.76 8.27 5.64
CA TYR A 61 2.39 8.00 4.35
C TYR A 61 3.08 6.62 4.35
N ILE A 62 3.93 6.35 5.34
CA ILE A 62 4.62 5.06 5.48
C ILE A 62 3.61 3.91 5.61
N GLN A 63 2.54 4.11 6.40
CA GLN A 63 1.54 3.10 6.64
C GLN A 63 0.79 2.72 5.36
N HIS A 64 0.42 3.71 4.54
CA HIS A 64 -0.22 3.45 3.24
C HIS A 64 0.68 2.59 2.34
N ILE A 65 1.95 2.98 2.18
CA ILE A 65 2.92 2.21 1.39
C ILE A 65 3.10 0.79 1.97
N HIS A 66 3.18 0.64 3.29
CA HIS A 66 3.25 -0.66 3.94
C HIS A 66 2.05 -1.55 3.57
N ASP A 67 0.83 -1.02 3.69
CA ASP A 67 -0.40 -1.76 3.43
C ASP A 67 -0.46 -2.22 1.97
N ASP A 68 -0.04 -1.36 1.03
CA ASP A 68 0.04 -1.70 -0.38
C ASP A 68 1.05 -2.78 -0.70
N VAL A 69 2.26 -2.64 -0.15
CA VAL A 69 3.32 -3.64 -0.29
C VAL A 69 2.84 -4.98 0.25
N LYS A 70 2.29 -4.99 1.47
CA LYS A 70 1.77 -6.20 2.11
C LYS A 70 0.71 -6.88 1.23
N THR A 71 -0.32 -6.14 0.82
CA THR A 71 -1.38 -6.70 -0.04
C THR A 71 -0.82 -7.22 -1.38
N LYS A 72 0.15 -6.53 -1.98
CA LYS A 72 0.78 -6.99 -3.22
C LYS A 72 1.53 -8.30 -3.03
N PHE A 73 2.31 -8.43 -1.97
CA PHE A 73 3.04 -9.67 -1.67
C PHE A 73 2.11 -10.81 -1.27
N GLU A 74 1.03 -10.55 -0.54
CA GLU A 74 -0.01 -11.55 -0.22
C GLU A 74 -0.65 -12.10 -1.50
N HIS A 75 -0.97 -11.25 -2.48
CA HIS A 75 -1.48 -11.71 -3.78
C HIS A 75 -0.46 -12.55 -4.54
N VAL A 76 0.81 -12.12 -4.59
CA VAL A 76 1.88 -12.88 -5.26
C VAL A 76 2.05 -14.25 -4.61
N GLN A 77 2.02 -14.32 -3.27
CA GLN A 77 2.10 -15.57 -2.55
C GLN A 77 0.93 -16.49 -2.88
N HIS A 78 -0.31 -15.98 -2.82
CA HIS A 78 -1.50 -16.76 -3.13
C HIS A 78 -1.49 -17.29 -4.56
N ASP A 79 -1.09 -16.47 -5.53
CA ASP A 79 -1.01 -16.87 -6.93
C ASP A 79 0.08 -17.93 -7.16
N LEU A 80 1.22 -17.81 -6.47
CA LEU A 80 2.28 -18.81 -6.49
C LEU A 80 1.82 -20.15 -5.89
N GLU A 81 1.20 -20.12 -4.71
CA GLU A 81 0.67 -21.31 -4.04
C GLU A 81 -0.38 -22.01 -4.92
N LYS A 82 -1.27 -21.24 -5.54
CA LYS A 82 -2.25 -21.74 -6.49
C LYS A 82 -1.58 -22.38 -7.71
N ALA A 83 -0.61 -21.72 -8.32
CA ALA A 83 0.09 -22.26 -9.49
C ALA A 83 0.83 -23.56 -9.18
N ILE A 84 1.45 -23.67 -8.00
CA ILE A 84 2.08 -24.90 -7.52
C ILE A 84 1.01 -25.99 -7.36
N ALA A 85 -0.10 -25.71 -6.67
CA ALA A 85 -1.16 -26.68 -6.43
C ALA A 85 -1.77 -27.20 -7.75
N GLU A 86 -2.06 -26.30 -8.70
CA GLU A 86 -2.59 -26.66 -10.02
C GLU A 86 -1.59 -27.52 -10.83
N THR A 87 -0.30 -27.19 -10.76
CA THR A 87 0.76 -27.96 -11.42
C THR A 87 0.89 -29.36 -10.81
N LEU A 88 0.89 -29.47 -9.49
CA LEU A 88 0.93 -30.76 -8.78
C LEU A 88 -0.29 -31.62 -9.13
N ALA A 89 -1.48 -31.01 -9.14
CA ALA A 89 -2.72 -31.68 -9.51
C ALA A 89 -2.70 -32.18 -10.96
N TYR A 90 -2.15 -31.40 -11.91
CA TYR A 90 -1.97 -31.82 -13.31
C TYR A 90 -1.11 -33.08 -13.44
N PHE A 91 -0.07 -33.22 -12.61
CA PHE A 91 0.78 -34.41 -12.55
C PHE A 91 0.28 -35.49 -11.57
N GLY A 92 -0.95 -35.38 -11.06
CA GLY A 92 -1.60 -36.40 -10.24
C GLY A 92 -1.17 -36.45 -8.76
N VAL A 93 -0.43 -35.44 -8.29
CA VAL A 93 -0.09 -35.27 -6.87
C VAL A 93 -1.24 -34.54 -6.18
N LYS A 94 -1.82 -35.16 -5.14
CA LYS A 94 -2.91 -34.60 -4.34
C LYS A 94 -2.42 -34.17 -2.97
#